data_AF-A0AAW0X5K5-F1
#
_entry.id   AF-A0AAW0X5K5-F1
#
_cell.length_a   1.000
_cell.length_b   1.000
_cell.length_c   1.000
_cell.angle_alpha   90.00
_cell.angle_beta   90.00
_cell.angle_gamma   90.00
#
_symmetry.space_group_name_H-M   'P 1'
#
loop_
_entity.id
_entity.type
_entity.pdbx_description
1 polymer ?
#
loop_
_entity_poly.entity_id
_entity_poly.type
_entity_poly.pdbx_seq_one_letter_code
_entity_poly.pdbx_strand_id
1 'polypeptide(L)'
;MVPFYGQGMNCGMEDCIVLDELMDQFDDDLALVLPAFSKHRNPDAEAIVDLAMYNYLEMRSLVNSKLFLLRKKLDDILSRLLPRTWVPLYTMVTFSRERYHVCIANRKWQDKILSNLVKVVGVAGIAGGVLLTKTETFHYMSCALLTHLTRLTTKTFAIATR
;
A
#
# COMPACT_ATOMS: atom_id res chain seq x y z
N MET A 1 -8.98 -3.55 -25.46
CA MET A 1 -8.78 -2.82 -24.18
C MET A 1 -9.46 -1.46 -24.25
N VAL A 2 -9.79 -0.85 -23.11
CA VAL A 2 -10.27 0.55 -23.05
C VAL A 2 -9.09 1.54 -23.13
N PRO A 3 -9.24 2.74 -23.71
CA PRO A 3 -8.12 3.65 -23.96
C PRO A 3 -7.68 4.47 -22.74
N PHE A 4 -7.96 4.02 -21.51
CA PHE A 4 -7.73 4.82 -20.31
C PHE A 4 -6.32 4.72 -19.75
N TYR A 5 -5.47 3.80 -20.23
CA TYR A 5 -4.05 3.75 -19.86
C TYR A 5 -3.11 4.26 -20.96
N GLY A 6 -3.60 4.46 -22.19
CA GLY A 6 -2.74 4.85 -23.33
C GLY A 6 -1.74 3.78 -23.78
N GLN A 7 -1.94 2.51 -23.41
CA GLN A 7 -0.98 1.43 -23.65
C GLN A 7 -1.32 0.54 -24.85
N GLY A 8 -2.36 0.87 -25.62
CA GLY A 8 -2.80 0.02 -26.73
C GLY A 8 -1.74 -0.19 -27.80
N MET A 9 -1.19 0.91 -28.31
CA MET A 9 -0.13 0.87 -29.30
C MET A 9 1.17 0.29 -28.72
N ASN A 10 1.56 0.68 -27.49
CA ASN A 10 2.79 0.20 -26.87
C ASN A 10 2.75 -1.32 -26.63
N CYS A 11 1.64 -1.85 -26.12
CA CYS A 11 1.44 -3.28 -25.94
C CYS A 11 1.54 -4.03 -27.27
N GLY A 12 0.90 -3.51 -28.33
CA GLY A 12 1.00 -4.13 -29.66
C GLY A 12 2.41 -4.10 -30.24
N MET A 13 3.17 -3.03 -30.00
CA MET A 13 4.59 -2.97 -30.39
C MET A 13 5.45 -3.94 -29.58
N GLU A 14 5.18 -4.08 -28.28
CA GLU A 14 5.84 -5.10 -27.43
C GLU A 14 5.51 -6.53 -27.91
N ASP A 15 4.26 -6.78 -28.32
CA ASP A 15 3.84 -8.06 -28.88
C ASP A 15 4.63 -8.40 -30.16
N CYS A 16 4.88 -7.43 -31.05
CA CYS A 16 5.73 -7.65 -32.23
C CYS A 16 7.16 -8.03 -31.85
N ILE A 17 7.75 -7.36 -30.87
CA ILE A 17 9.13 -7.66 -30.40
C ILE A 17 9.20 -9.07 -29.81
N VAL A 18 8.26 -9.44 -28.95
CA VAL A 18 8.25 -10.77 -28.32
C VAL A 18 7.99 -11.87 -29.36
N LEU A 19 7.16 -11.61 -30.37
CA LEU A 19 6.96 -12.56 -31.46
C LEU A 19 8.25 -12.77 -32.26
N ASP A 20 8.93 -11.69 -32.63
CA ASP A 20 10.21 -11.70 -33.34
C ASP A 20 11.30 -12.47 -32.56
N GLU A 21 11.44 -12.21 -31.26
CA GLU A 21 12.37 -12.95 -30.38
C GLU A 21 12.06 -14.46 -30.32
N LEU A 22 10.79 -14.85 -30.39
CA LEU A 22 10.39 -16.27 -30.39
C LEU A 22 10.58 -16.92 -31.76
N MET A 23 10.38 -16.17 -32.86
CA MET A 23 10.69 -16.62 -34.22
C MET A 23 12.17 -16.99 -34.32
N ASP A 24 13.06 -16.12 -33.84
CA ASP A 24 14.51 -16.37 -33.75
C ASP A 24 14.83 -17.59 -32.87
N GLN A 25 14.12 -17.75 -31.74
CA GLN A 25 14.36 -18.86 -30.81
C GLN A 25 13.97 -20.23 -31.36
N PHE A 26 12.95 -20.30 -32.21
CA PHE A 26 12.36 -21.55 -32.70
C PHE A 26 12.57 -21.75 -34.21
N ASP A 27 13.57 -21.09 -34.81
CA ASP A 27 13.93 -21.20 -36.22
C ASP A 27 12.71 -21.05 -37.17
N ASP A 28 11.87 -20.04 -36.89
CA ASP A 28 10.63 -19.75 -37.63
C ASP A 28 9.56 -20.86 -37.62
N ASP A 29 9.68 -21.88 -36.76
CA ASP A 29 8.66 -22.93 -36.63
C ASP A 29 7.40 -22.39 -35.92
N LEU A 30 6.43 -21.94 -36.73
CA LEU A 30 5.16 -21.41 -36.24
C LEU A 30 4.37 -22.38 -35.36
N ALA A 31 4.57 -23.70 -35.48
CA ALA A 31 3.91 -24.68 -34.63
C ALA A 31 4.43 -24.62 -33.18
N LEU A 32 5.66 -24.18 -32.98
CA LEU A 32 6.28 -23.95 -31.67
C LEU A 32 6.12 -22.50 -31.21
N VAL A 33 6.32 -21.53 -32.12
CA VAL A 33 6.26 -20.09 -31.83
C VAL A 33 4.88 -19.67 -31.32
N LEU A 34 3.80 -20.02 -32.01
CA LEU A 34 2.46 -19.50 -31.67
C LEU A 34 1.98 -19.96 -30.27
N PRO A 35 2.15 -21.23 -29.87
CA PRO A 35 1.87 -21.65 -28.50
C PRO A 35 2.78 -20.98 -27.47
N ALA A 36 4.08 -20.83 -27.76
CA ALA A 36 5.02 -20.17 -26.85
C ALA A 36 4.68 -18.69 -26.66
N PHE A 37 4.36 -17.98 -27.75
CA PHE A 37 3.93 -16.59 -27.74
C PHE A 37 2.66 -16.41 -26.93
N SER A 38 1.63 -17.21 -27.19
CA SER A 38 0.37 -17.15 -26.45
C SER A 38 0.57 -17.40 -24.96
N LYS A 39 1.36 -18.41 -24.60
CA LYS A 39 1.70 -18.71 -23.20
C LYS A 39 2.48 -17.57 -22.54
N HIS A 40 3.37 -16.92 -23.29
CA HIS A 40 4.17 -15.81 -22.78
C HIS A 40 3.32 -14.55 -22.62
N ARG A 41 2.56 -14.13 -23.65
CA ARG A 41 1.87 -12.82 -23.69
C ARG A 41 0.47 -12.78 -23.14
N ASN A 42 -0.31 -13.86 -23.15
CA ASN A 42 -1.69 -13.81 -22.65
C ASN A 42 -1.81 -13.25 -21.22
N PRO A 43 -0.96 -13.63 -20.24
CA PRO A 43 -1.03 -13.06 -18.90
C PRO A 43 -0.87 -11.53 -18.87
N ASP A 44 -0.04 -10.99 -19.75
CA ASP A 44 0.20 -9.55 -19.82
C ASP A 44 -0.87 -8.81 -20.62
N ALA A 45 -1.37 -9.41 -21.69
CA ALA A 45 -2.47 -8.89 -22.48
C ALA A 45 -3.74 -8.76 -21.62
N GLU A 46 -4.03 -9.75 -20.78
CA GLU A 46 -5.09 -9.69 -19.78
C GLU A 46 -4.81 -8.62 -18.73
N ALA A 47 -3.59 -8.61 -18.16
CA ALA A 47 -3.20 -7.65 -17.13
C ALA A 47 -3.33 -6.19 -17.60
N ILE A 48 -2.94 -5.86 -18.84
CA ILE A 48 -3.04 -4.48 -19.33
C ILE A 48 -4.49 -4.05 -19.60
N VAL A 49 -5.36 -4.99 -19.97
CA VAL A 49 -6.81 -4.73 -20.09
C VAL A 49 -7.38 -4.39 -18.72
N ASP A 50 -7.04 -5.16 -17.68
CA ASP A 50 -7.46 -4.91 -16.31
C ASP A 50 -6.92 -3.59 -15.77
N LEU A 51 -5.63 -3.31 -15.99
CA LEU A 51 -5.00 -2.04 -15.60
C LEU A 51 -5.68 -0.84 -16.27
N ALA A 52 -6.01 -0.95 -17.57
CA ALA A 52 -6.73 0.09 -18.29
C ALA A 52 -8.14 0.30 -17.72
N MET A 53 -8.85 -0.76 -17.38
CA MET A 53 -10.17 -0.66 -16.75
C MET A 53 -10.10 -0.10 -15.33
N TYR A 54 -9.08 -0.48 -14.55
CA TYR A 54 -8.82 0.11 -13.24
C TYR A 54 -8.52 1.61 -13.36
N ASN A 55 -7.71 2.03 -14.33
CA ASN A 55 -7.39 3.45 -14.50
C ASN A 55 -8.62 4.28 -14.90
N TYR A 56 -9.56 3.70 -15.65
CA TYR A 56 -10.86 4.32 -15.88
C TYR A 56 -11.60 4.59 -14.56
N LEU A 57 -11.67 3.61 -13.66
CA LEU A 57 -12.32 3.77 -12.35
C LEU A 57 -11.60 4.81 -11.48
N GLU A 58 -10.27 4.81 -11.52
CA GLU A 58 -9.41 5.77 -10.84
C GLU A 58 -9.74 7.20 -11.29
N MET A 59 -9.67 7.46 -12.59
CA MET A 59 -9.97 8.77 -13.17
C MET A 59 -11.43 9.20 -12.99
N ARG A 60 -12.38 8.25 -13.02
CA ARG A 60 -13.80 8.55 -12.85
C ARG A 60 -14.15 9.00 -11.44
N SER A 61 -13.53 8.41 -10.42
CA SER A 61 -14.05 8.52 -9.04
C SER A 61 -12.99 8.65 -7.94
N LEU A 62 -11.82 8.03 -8.09
CA LEU A 62 -10.84 7.98 -7.01
C LEU A 62 -9.98 9.24 -6.93
N VAL A 63 -9.79 9.96 -8.03
CA VAL A 63 -8.99 11.20 -8.07
C VAL A 63 -9.49 12.29 -7.09
N ASN A 64 -10.78 12.26 -6.74
CA ASN A 64 -11.38 13.18 -5.77
C ASN A 64 -11.44 12.62 -4.34
N SER A 65 -11.04 11.36 -4.13
CA SER A 65 -11.04 10.72 -2.82
C SER A 65 -9.83 11.15 -1.99
N LYS A 66 -10.07 11.69 -0.79
CA LYS A 66 -9.01 12.09 0.14
C LYS A 66 -8.10 10.93 0.54
N LEU A 67 -8.67 9.74 0.74
CA LEU A 67 -7.89 8.53 1.08
C LEU A 67 -6.98 8.11 -0.08
N PHE A 68 -7.50 8.21 -1.32
CA PHE A 68 -6.71 7.93 -2.51
C PHE A 68 -5.54 8.91 -2.67
N LEU A 69 -5.79 10.21 -2.50
CA LEU A 69 -4.75 11.24 -2.54
C LEU A 69 -3.70 11.06 -1.43
N LEU A 70 -4.11 10.67 -0.22
CA LEU A 70 -3.20 10.35 0.87
C LEU A 70 -2.32 9.13 0.52
N ARG A 71 -2.93 8.06 0.01
CA ARG A 71 -2.22 6.86 -0.46
C ARG A 71 -1.19 7.20 -1.53
N LYS A 72 -1.53 8.06 -2.49
CA LYS A 72 -0.64 8.53 -3.56
C LYS A 72 0.54 9.34 -3.01
N LYS A 73 0.29 10.25 -2.07
CA LYS A 73 1.37 10.97 -1.37
C LYS A 73 2.32 10.03 -0.63
N LEU A 74 1.79 8.98 0.01
CA LEU A 74 2.62 7.96 0.65
C LEU A 74 3.43 7.17 -0.38
N ASP A 75 2.83 6.79 -1.52
CA ASP A 75 3.56 6.15 -2.63
C ASP A 75 4.72 7.04 -3.12
N ASP A 76 4.48 8.34 -3.29
CA ASP A 76 5.49 9.29 -3.75
C ASP A 76 6.64 9.45 -2.74
N ILE A 77 6.32 9.51 -1.44
CA ILE A 77 7.32 9.59 -0.36
C ILE A 77 8.15 8.30 -0.32
N LEU A 78 7.49 7.13 -0.32
CA LEU A 78 8.17 5.84 -0.28
C LEU A 78 9.03 5.62 -1.52
N SER A 79 8.57 6.06 -2.70
CA SER A 79 9.35 5.99 -3.92
C SER A 79 10.62 6.85 -3.88
N ARG A 80 10.56 8.04 -3.26
CA ARG A 80 11.74 8.88 -3.07
C ARG A 80 12.74 8.28 -2.08
N LEU A 81 12.25 7.61 -1.03
CA LEU A 81 13.10 7.00 -0.01
C LEU A 81 13.70 5.66 -0.47
N LEU A 82 12.93 4.87 -1.21
CA LEU A 82 13.26 3.51 -1.62
C LEU A 82 13.02 3.31 -3.14
N PRO A 83 13.72 4.04 -4.01
CA PRO A 83 13.39 4.12 -5.44
C PRO A 83 13.50 2.79 -6.20
N ARG A 84 14.33 1.85 -5.72
CA ARG A 84 14.48 0.52 -6.33
C ARG A 84 13.43 -0.49 -5.87
N THR A 85 12.80 -0.26 -4.72
CA THR A 85 11.89 -1.22 -4.08
C THR A 85 10.44 -0.76 -4.18
N TRP A 86 10.20 0.55 -4.08
CA TRP A 86 8.87 1.14 -4.10
C TRP A 86 8.66 1.96 -5.37
N VAL A 87 8.43 1.28 -6.48
CA VAL A 87 8.09 1.93 -7.76
C VAL A 87 6.56 2.06 -7.87
N PRO A 88 6.01 3.26 -8.07
CA PRO A 88 4.58 3.44 -8.28
C PRO A 88 4.08 2.68 -9.51
N LEU A 89 2.84 2.19 -9.46
CA LEU A 89 2.24 1.39 -10.54
C LEU A 89 2.28 2.10 -11.90
N TYR A 90 1.94 3.39 -11.94
CA TYR A 90 1.99 4.17 -13.18
C TYR A 90 3.40 4.20 -13.78
N THR A 91 4.42 4.35 -12.94
CA THR A 91 5.82 4.38 -13.38
C THR A 91 6.26 3.04 -13.95
N MET A 92 5.89 1.93 -13.31
CA MET A 92 6.22 0.59 -13.82
C MET A 92 5.60 0.36 -15.20
N VAL A 93 4.30 0.65 -15.36
CA VAL A 93 3.59 0.37 -16.62
C VAL A 93 4.01 1.29 -17.75
N THR A 94 4.32 2.56 -17.46
CA THR A 94 4.55 3.57 -18.50
C THR A 94 6.01 3.79 -18.85
N PHE A 95 6.93 3.63 -17.88
CA PHE A 95 8.33 4.00 -18.04
C PHE A 95 9.30 2.83 -17.85
N SER A 96 8.80 1.60 -17.84
CA SER A 96 9.63 0.39 -17.79
C SER A 96 9.13 -0.67 -18.78
N ARG A 97 9.92 -1.71 -18.99
CA ARG A 97 9.54 -2.93 -19.74
C ARG A 97 9.22 -4.10 -18.79
N GLU A 98 8.86 -3.79 -17.54
CA GLU A 98 8.41 -4.80 -16.59
C GLU A 98 7.09 -5.41 -17.09
N ARG A 99 6.97 -6.74 -17.02
CA ARG A 99 5.78 -7.44 -17.51
C ARG A 99 4.52 -6.95 -16.79
N TYR A 100 3.43 -6.70 -17.53
CA TYR A 100 2.21 -6.09 -16.98
C TYR A 100 1.61 -6.90 -15.82
N HIS A 101 1.60 -8.22 -15.89
CA HIS A 101 1.10 -9.04 -14.78
C HIS A 101 2.00 -8.97 -13.54
N VAL A 102 3.31 -8.74 -13.71
CA VAL A 102 4.25 -8.50 -12.60
C VAL A 102 4.01 -7.13 -11.98
N CYS A 103 3.71 -6.10 -12.77
CA CYS A 103 3.30 -4.79 -12.26
C CYS A 103 2.10 -4.90 -11.31
N ILE A 104 1.09 -5.70 -11.68
CA ILE A 104 -0.07 -5.99 -10.83
C ILE A 104 0.35 -6.72 -9.55
N ALA A 105 1.19 -7.74 -9.66
CA ALA A 105 1.67 -8.51 -8.50
C ALA A 105 2.45 -7.62 -7.53
N ASN A 106 3.34 -6.76 -8.03
CA ASN A 106 4.08 -5.82 -7.21
C ASN A 106 3.16 -4.82 -6.52
N ARG A 107 2.14 -4.30 -7.23
CA ARG A 107 1.14 -3.43 -6.59
C ARG A 107 0.40 -4.13 -5.46
N LYS A 108 -0.04 -5.39 -5.66
CA LYS A 108 -0.69 -6.19 -4.62
C LYS A 108 0.21 -6.37 -3.40
N TRP A 109 1.51 -6.58 -3.61
CA TRP A 109 2.49 -6.66 -2.53
C TRP A 109 2.63 -5.33 -1.77
N GLN A 110 2.74 -4.20 -2.48
CA GLN A 110 2.78 -2.86 -1.88
C GLN A 110 1.52 -2.59 -1.03
N ASP A 111 0.35 -2.92 -1.56
CA ASP A 111 -0.92 -2.71 -0.87
C ASP A 111 -1.04 -3.59 0.38
N LYS A 112 -0.52 -4.82 0.34
CA LYS A 112 -0.42 -5.71 1.52
C LYS A 112 0.46 -5.11 2.61
N ILE A 113 1.63 -4.57 2.25
CA ILE A 113 2.54 -3.94 3.22
C ILE A 113 1.87 -2.77 3.91
N LEU A 114 1.23 -1.89 3.15
CA LEU A 114 0.57 -0.72 3.73
C LEU A 114 -0.65 -1.08 4.57
N SER A 115 -1.44 -2.06 4.15
CA SER A 115 -2.53 -2.58 4.96
C SER A 115 -2.02 -3.10 6.31
N ASN A 116 -0.91 -3.85 6.30
CA ASN A 116 -0.30 -4.36 7.52
C ASN A 116 0.26 -3.23 8.40
N LEU A 117 0.92 -2.23 7.80
CA LEU A 117 1.43 -1.07 8.53
C LEU A 117 0.30 -0.31 9.23
N VAL A 118 -0.80 -0.04 8.53
CA VAL A 118 -1.99 0.64 9.10
C VAL A 118 -2.55 -0.16 10.26
N LYS A 119 -2.64 -1.49 10.15
CA LYS A 119 -3.11 -2.36 11.25
C LYS A 119 -2.19 -2.28 12.47
N VAL A 120 -0.87 -2.39 12.26
CA VAL A 120 0.11 -2.35 13.35
C VAL A 120 0.08 -1.00 14.07
N VAL A 121 0.07 0.11 13.32
CA VAL A 121 -0.02 1.46 13.88
C VAL A 121 -1.35 1.66 14.61
N GLY A 122 -2.45 1.15 14.07
CA GLY A 122 -3.76 1.19 14.71
C GLY A 122 -3.79 0.46 16.06
N VAL A 123 -3.27 -0.77 16.10
CA VAL A 123 -3.19 -1.56 17.34
C VAL A 123 -2.26 -0.90 18.37
N ALA A 124 -1.09 -0.45 17.95
CA ALA A 124 -0.15 0.25 18.82
C ALA A 124 -0.73 1.55 19.38
N GLY A 125 -1.46 2.31 18.57
CA GLY A 125 -2.14 3.54 18.99
C GLY A 125 -3.21 3.29 20.04
N ILE A 126 -4.03 2.24 19.85
CA ILE A 126 -5.04 1.84 20.84
C ILE A 126 -4.38 1.40 22.15
N ALA A 127 -3.37 0.53 22.07
CA ALA A 127 -2.64 0.05 23.25
C ALA A 127 -1.98 1.22 24.01
N GLY A 128 -1.34 2.15 23.30
CA GLY A 128 -0.77 3.37 23.87
C GLY A 128 -1.81 4.23 24.57
N GLY A 129 -2.97 4.46 23.94
CA GLY A 129 -4.08 5.21 24.55
C GLY A 129 -4.63 4.56 25.81
N VAL A 130 -4.75 3.23 25.84
CA VAL A 130 -5.17 2.49 27.04
C VAL A 130 -4.12 2.58 28.15
N LEU A 131 -2.83 2.54 27.82
CA LEU A 131 -1.76 2.70 28.81
C LEU A 131 -1.75 4.11 29.41
N LEU A 132 -1.89 5.14 28.57
CA LEU A 132 -1.95 6.53 29.00
C LEU A 132 -3.14 6.80 29.93
N THR A 133 -4.32 6.29 29.59
CA THR A 133 -5.51 6.43 30.45
C THR A 133 -5.35 5.70 31.78
N LYS A 134 -4.68 4.54 31.80
CA LYS A 134 -4.33 3.82 33.04
C LYS A 134 -3.31 4.57 33.90
N THR A 135 -2.30 5.19 33.31
CA THR A 135 -1.32 5.99 34.08
C THR A 135 -1.96 7.24 34.67
N GLU A 136 -2.85 7.91 33.95
CA GLU A 136 -3.60 9.08 34.44
C GLU A 136 -4.53 8.70 35.59
N THR A 137 -5.27 7.59 35.47
CA THR A 137 -6.14 7.10 36.56
C THR A 137 -5.35 6.67 37.80
N PHE A 138 -4.19 6.03 37.62
CA PHE A 138 -3.30 5.68 38.73
C PHE A 138 -2.73 6.93 39.43
N HIS A 139 -2.34 7.95 38.66
CA HIS A 139 -1.84 9.21 39.20
C HIS A 139 -2.93 9.96 39.98
N TYR A 140 -4.16 10.01 39.45
CA TYR A 140 -5.31 10.60 40.12
C TYR A 140 -5.64 9.89 41.44
N MET A 141 -5.67 8.55 41.45
CA MET A 141 -5.91 7.77 42.68
C MET A 141 -4.82 8.00 43.73
N SER A 142 -3.55 8.08 43.33
CA SER A 142 -2.43 8.32 44.26
C SER A 142 -2.52 9.70 44.92
N CYS A 143 -2.80 10.75 44.14
CA CYS A 143 -3.04 12.09 44.66
C CYS A 143 -4.26 12.16 45.59
N ALA A 144 -5.37 11.49 45.23
CA ALA A 144 -6.55 11.43 46.07
C ALA A 144 -6.27 10.73 47.42
N LEU A 145 -5.51 9.62 47.40
CA LEU A 145 -5.11 8.90 48.61
C LEU A 145 -4.21 9.74 49.52
N LEU A 146 -3.19 10.41 48.95
CA LEU A 146 -2.30 11.32 49.68
C LEU A 146 -3.07 12.47 50.34
N THR A 147 -4.05 13.04 49.64
CA THR A 147 -4.90 14.11 50.16
C THR A 147 -5.79 13.62 51.31
N HIS A 148 -6.29 12.39 51.22
CA HIS A 148 -7.11 11.78 52.27
C HIS A 148 -6.29 11.43 53.51
N LEU A 149 -5.07 10.91 53.32
CA LEU A 149 -4.13 10.58 54.40
C LEU A 149 -3.66 11.83 55.14
N THR A 150 -3.32 12.91 54.43
CA THR A 150 -2.97 14.20 55.04
C THR A 150 -4.13 14.81 55.81
N ARG A 151 -5.38 14.73 55.33
CA ARG A 151 -6.55 15.17 56.10
C ARG A 151 -6.75 14.37 57.39
N LEU A 152 -6.50 13.05 57.36
CA LEU A 152 -6.60 12.19 58.54
C LEU A 152 -5.53 12.53 59.58
N THR A 153 -4.27 12.72 59.17
CA THR A 153 -3.19 13.10 60.08
C THR A 153 -3.38 14.50 60.68
N THR A 154 -3.88 15.46 59.89
CA THR A 154 -4.15 16.81 60.41
C THR A 154 -5.30 16.80 61.43
N LYS A 155 -6.33 15.97 61.21
CA LYS A 155 -7.43 15.80 62.18
C LYS A 155 -6.98 15.12 63.46
N THR A 156 -6.18 14.05 63.40
CA THR A 156 -5.67 13.39 64.61
C THR A 156 -4.71 14.28 65.39
N PHE A 157 -3.87 15.07 64.71
CA PHE A 157 -3.00 16.04 65.36
C PHE A 157 -3.77 17.17 66.06
N ALA A 158 -4.85 17.67 65.43
CA ALA A 158 -5.74 18.67 66.04
C ALA A 158 -6.52 18.16 67.25
N ILE A 159 -6.80 16.85 67.32
CA ILE A 159 -7.45 16.22 68.48
C ILE A 159 -6.44 15.99 69.62
N ALA A 160 -5.18 15.68 69.30
CA ALA A 160 -4.12 15.43 70.30
C ALA A 160 -3.55 16.71 70.96
N THR A 161 -3.86 17.89 70.42
CA THR A 161 -3.37 19.20 70.90
C THR A 161 -4.41 19.99 71.70
N ARG A 162 -5.52 19.34 72.06
CA ARG A 162 -6.58 19.84 72.95
C ARG A 162 -6.58 19.04 74.25
#